data_AF-A0A7H0H8L8-F1
#
_entry.id   AF-A0A7H0H8L8-F1
#
_cell.length_a   1.000
_cell.length_b   1.000
_cell.length_c   1.000
_cell.angle_alpha   90.00
_cell.angle_beta   90.00
_cell.angle_gamma   90.00
#
_symmetry.space_group_name_H-M   'P 1'
#
loop_
_entity.id
_entity.type
_entity.pdbx_description
1 polymer ?
#
loop_
_entity_poly.entity_id
_entity_poly.type
_entity_poly.pdbx_seq_one_letter_code
_entity_poly.pdbx_strand_id
1 'polypeptide(L)'
;MLAAVVALARWHGQRPRCEACGGETVIDLAGARRVCVSCEALAFPRTDPCVIVAITDREDRLLLARQATWPIGRHSIIAGFIEAGESAEQACHREVAEEVGVALTSLRYVVSQPWPMPRSLMLGFEASTEDTRIQVDGNEIVAGSSSPARISPPPCLPRR
;
A
#
# COMPACT_ATOMS: atom_id res chain seq x y z
N MET A 1 13.66 -0.58 -12.70
CA MET A 1 14.24 -1.88 -13.11
C MET A 1 14.37 -2.87 -11.95
N LEU A 2 15.00 -2.51 -10.83
CA LEU A 2 15.15 -3.42 -9.67
C LEU A 2 13.83 -3.98 -9.14
N ALA A 3 12.78 -3.16 -9.02
CA ALA A 3 11.49 -3.61 -8.51
C ALA A 3 10.88 -4.76 -9.32
N ALA A 4 10.97 -4.69 -10.66
CA ALA A 4 10.50 -5.74 -11.55
C ALA A 4 11.30 -7.03 -11.39
N VAL A 5 12.63 -6.95 -11.27
CA VAL A 5 13.50 -8.12 -11.05
C VAL A 5 13.14 -8.81 -9.72
N VAL A 6 12.98 -8.05 -8.64
CA VAL A 6 12.60 -8.61 -7.33
C VAL A 6 11.22 -9.26 -7.39
N ALA A 7 10.25 -8.62 -8.04
CA ALA A 7 8.90 -9.16 -8.17
C ALA A 7 8.89 -10.49 -8.95
N LEU A 8 9.55 -10.53 -10.12
CA LEU A 8 9.62 -11.74 -10.95
C LEU A 8 10.39 -12.88 -10.26
N ALA A 9 11.55 -12.57 -9.67
CA ALA A 9 12.35 -13.58 -8.97
C ALA A 9 11.60 -14.19 -7.78
N ARG A 10 10.92 -13.37 -6.97
CA ARG A 10 10.09 -13.85 -5.86
C ARG A 10 8.91 -14.68 -6.34
N TRP A 11 8.20 -14.23 -7.37
CA TRP A 11 7.06 -14.96 -7.92
C TRP A 11 7.48 -16.35 -8.43
N HIS A 12 8.55 -16.43 -9.21
CA HIS A 12 9.05 -17.71 -9.70
C HIS A 12 9.51 -18.65 -8.58
N GLY A 13 10.16 -18.11 -7.53
CA GLY A 13 10.59 -18.93 -6.39
C GLY A 13 9.44 -19.43 -5.52
N GLN A 14 8.35 -18.67 -5.39
CA GLN A 14 7.24 -19.00 -4.50
C GLN A 14 6.09 -19.76 -5.19
N ARG A 15 5.92 -19.61 -6.50
CA ARG A 15 4.78 -20.14 -7.25
C ARG A 15 5.21 -20.97 -8.47
N PRO A 16 5.94 -22.09 -8.27
CA PRO A 16 6.39 -22.94 -9.37
C PRO A 16 5.30 -23.88 -9.92
N ARG A 17 4.13 -23.98 -9.28
CA ARG A 17 3.05 -24.92 -9.63
C ARG A 17 1.77 -24.20 -10.05
N CYS A 18 0.98 -24.87 -10.89
CA CYS A 18 -0.29 -24.37 -11.40
C CYS A 18 -1.34 -24.28 -10.29
N GLU A 19 -2.02 -23.15 -10.19
CA GLU A 19 -3.10 -22.96 -9.21
C GLU A 19 -4.41 -23.66 -9.59
N ALA A 20 -4.61 -23.97 -10.89
CA ALA A 20 -5.81 -24.65 -11.36
C ALA A 20 -5.77 -26.17 -11.15
N CYS A 21 -4.62 -26.81 -11.41
CA CYS A 21 -4.50 -28.28 -11.40
C CYS A 21 -3.37 -28.83 -10.51
N GLY A 22 -2.52 -27.97 -9.93
CA GLY A 22 -1.37 -28.39 -9.14
C GLY A 22 -0.18 -28.93 -9.95
N GLY A 23 -0.28 -29.01 -11.28
CA GLY A 23 0.79 -29.47 -12.17
C GLY A 23 2.02 -28.55 -12.17
N GLU A 24 3.13 -29.02 -12.71
CA GLU A 24 4.32 -28.18 -12.91
C GLU A 24 4.06 -27.07 -13.94
N THR A 25 4.81 -25.98 -13.79
CA THR A 25 4.76 -24.87 -14.75
C THR A 25 6.16 -24.54 -15.22
N VAL A 26 6.27 -24.18 -16.49
CA VAL A 26 7.53 -23.73 -17.12
C VAL A 26 7.50 -22.23 -17.31
N ILE A 27 8.67 -21.58 -17.25
CA ILE A 27 8.81 -20.15 -17.49
C ILE A 27 8.69 -19.87 -18.99
N ASP A 28 7.98 -18.81 -19.32
CA ASP A 28 7.74 -18.38 -20.69
C ASP A 28 7.76 -16.84 -20.79
N LEU A 29 7.73 -16.28 -22.00
CA LEU A 29 7.73 -14.84 -22.27
C LEU A 29 8.85 -14.10 -21.52
N ALA A 30 10.08 -14.62 -21.61
CA ALA A 30 11.27 -14.08 -20.94
C ALA A 30 11.09 -13.85 -19.42
N GLY A 31 10.24 -14.65 -18.75
CA GLY A 31 10.00 -14.54 -17.31
C GLY A 31 8.70 -13.82 -16.94
N ALA A 32 8.03 -13.16 -17.88
CA ALA A 32 6.79 -12.44 -17.60
C ALA A 32 5.57 -13.36 -17.44
N ARG A 33 5.72 -14.66 -17.74
CA ARG A 33 4.65 -15.66 -17.71
C ARG A 33 5.16 -17.03 -17.28
N ARG A 34 4.25 -17.86 -16.76
CA ARG A 34 4.45 -19.31 -16.65
C ARG A 34 3.29 -20.04 -17.34
N VAL A 35 3.57 -21.22 -17.89
CA VAL A 35 2.58 -22.08 -18.56
C VAL A 35 2.57 -23.44 -17.89
N CYS A 36 1.39 -23.96 -17.56
CA CYS A 36 1.26 -25.30 -17.02
C CYS A 36 1.45 -26.37 -18.10
N VAL A 37 2.29 -27.37 -17.83
CA VAL A 37 2.54 -28.46 -18.79
C VAL A 37 1.41 -29.50 -18.85
N SER A 38 0.50 -29.50 -17.86
CA SER A 38 -0.57 -30.49 -17.75
C SER A 38 -1.91 -30.00 -18.30
N CYS A 39 -2.23 -28.72 -18.13
CA CYS A 39 -3.52 -28.15 -18.53
C CYS A 39 -3.40 -26.84 -19.32
N GLU A 40 -2.19 -26.44 -19.72
CA GLU A 40 -1.90 -25.26 -20.55
C GLU A 40 -2.31 -23.91 -19.93
N ALA A 41 -2.79 -23.90 -18.68
CA ALA A 41 -3.16 -22.69 -17.97
C ALA A 41 -1.98 -21.71 -17.86
N LEU A 42 -2.27 -20.44 -18.11
CA LEU A 42 -1.32 -19.34 -18.00
C LEU A 42 -1.34 -18.76 -16.59
N ALA A 43 -0.16 -18.45 -16.06
CA ALA A 43 0.00 -17.71 -14.82
C ALA A 43 0.84 -16.46 -15.05
N PHE A 44 0.45 -15.36 -14.41
CA PHE A 44 1.14 -14.08 -14.44
C PHE A 44 1.53 -13.65 -13.02
N PRO A 45 2.56 -12.80 -12.85
CA PRO A 45 2.88 -12.25 -11.54
C PRO A 45 1.70 -11.47 -10.97
N ARG A 46 1.30 -11.79 -9.74
CA ARG A 46 0.26 -11.07 -9.01
C ARG A 46 0.82 -9.74 -8.46
N THR A 47 0.02 -8.70 -8.54
CA THR A 47 0.27 -7.39 -7.90
C THR A 47 -0.91 -7.08 -6.99
N ASP A 48 -0.64 -6.80 -5.71
CA ASP A 48 -1.68 -6.52 -4.72
C ASP A 48 -1.92 -5.00 -4.62
N PRO A 49 -3.08 -4.48 -5.06
CA PRO A 49 -3.35 -3.04 -5.02
C PRO A 49 -3.52 -2.57 -3.56
N CYS A 50 -2.91 -1.43 -3.24
CA CYS A 50 -2.91 -0.87 -1.90
C CYS A 50 -2.98 0.66 -2.00
N VAL A 51 -3.82 1.28 -1.18
CA VAL A 51 -3.93 2.74 -1.10
C VAL A 51 -3.00 3.27 -0.02
N ILE A 52 -2.54 4.51 -0.18
CA ILE A 52 -1.83 5.27 0.86
C ILE A 52 -2.29 6.72 0.80
N VAL A 53 -2.79 7.25 1.92
CA VAL A 53 -3.58 8.48 1.96
C VAL A 53 -3.00 9.49 2.93
N ALA A 54 -2.54 10.62 2.42
CA ALA A 54 -2.14 11.77 3.23
C ALA A 54 -3.38 12.63 3.53
N ILE A 55 -3.73 12.78 4.80
CA ILE A 55 -4.97 13.44 5.23
C ILE A 55 -4.63 14.74 5.95
N THR A 56 -5.19 15.86 5.50
CA THR A 56 -5.06 17.15 6.17
C THR A 56 -6.37 17.66 6.75
N ASP A 57 -6.28 18.37 7.86
CA ASP A 57 -7.41 19.11 8.43
C ASP A 57 -7.44 20.58 7.98
N ARG A 58 -8.43 21.34 8.48
CA ARG A 58 -8.61 22.77 8.16
C ARG A 58 -7.43 23.67 8.58
N GLU A 59 -6.55 23.20 9.46
CA GLU A 59 -5.37 23.93 9.94
C GLU A 59 -4.08 23.54 9.17
N ASP A 60 -4.20 22.82 8.05
CA ASP A 60 -3.06 22.31 7.26
C ASP A 60 -2.15 21.38 8.10
N ARG A 61 -2.76 20.63 9.02
CA ARG A 61 -2.06 19.60 9.81
C ARG A 61 -2.29 18.23 9.17
N LEU A 62 -1.21 17.48 8.98
CA LEU A 62 -1.18 16.11 8.50
C LEU A 62 -1.48 15.13 9.64
N LEU A 63 -2.44 14.25 9.39
CA LEU A 63 -2.73 13.11 10.25
C LEU A 63 -1.63 12.06 10.09
N LEU A 64 -1.00 11.70 11.20
CA LEU A 64 -0.01 10.64 11.28
C LEU A 64 -0.48 9.57 12.27
N ALA A 65 -0.38 8.32 11.85
CA ALA A 65 -0.73 7.13 12.62
C ALA A 65 0.52 6.29 12.90
N ARG A 66 0.50 5.55 14.01
CA ARG A 66 1.52 4.57 14.35
C ARG A 66 0.90 3.18 14.46
N GLN A 67 1.42 2.25 13.66
CA GLN A 67 1.09 0.84 13.79
C GLN A 67 1.63 0.23 15.10
N ALA A 68 0.87 -0.69 15.69
CA ALA A 68 1.20 -1.38 16.95
C ALA A 68 2.54 -2.12 16.89
N THR A 69 2.84 -2.72 15.74
CA THR A 69 4.05 -3.51 15.48
C THR A 69 5.30 -2.66 15.26
N TRP A 70 5.16 -1.35 15.06
CA TRP A 70 6.28 -0.47 14.75
C TRP A 70 6.98 0.04 16.01
N PRO A 71 8.30 0.32 15.93
CA PRO A 71 9.03 0.98 17.00
C PRO A 71 8.35 2.29 17.42
N ILE A 72 8.41 2.59 18.72
CA ILE A 72 7.91 3.86 19.26
C ILE A 72 8.57 5.04 18.53
N GLY A 73 7.76 6.03 18.16
CA GLY A 73 8.22 7.23 17.45
C GLY A 73 8.16 7.11 15.92
N ARG A 74 8.00 5.91 15.34
CA ARG A 74 7.75 5.75 13.91
C ARG A 74 6.26 6.02 13.62
N HIS A 75 5.99 6.94 12.72
CA HIS A 75 4.65 7.25 12.24
C HIS A 75 4.63 7.24 10.71
N SER A 76 3.46 7.01 10.15
CA SER A 76 3.18 7.09 8.72
C SER A 76 1.78 7.69 8.51
N ILE A 77 1.49 7.99 7.26
CA ILE A 77 0.13 8.17 6.77
C ILE A 77 -0.57 6.81 6.63
N ILE A 78 -1.90 6.84 6.51
CA ILE A 78 -2.79 5.66 6.47
C ILE A 78 -2.58 4.90 5.16
N ALA A 79 -2.54 3.57 5.22
CA ALA A 79 -2.39 2.72 4.04
C ALA A 79 -3.06 1.37 4.25
N GLY A 80 -3.71 0.84 3.22
CA GLY A 80 -4.41 -0.43 3.31
C GLY A 80 -4.72 -1.05 1.95
N PHE A 81 -5.01 -2.35 1.94
CA PHE A 81 -5.25 -3.09 0.71
C PHE A 81 -6.63 -2.77 0.13
N ILE A 82 -6.73 -2.76 -1.21
CA ILE A 82 -8.03 -2.69 -1.86
C ILE A 82 -8.68 -4.08 -1.80
N GLU A 83 -9.92 -4.14 -1.31
CA GLU A 83 -10.66 -5.40 -1.25
C GLU A 83 -11.35 -5.75 -2.58
N ALA A 84 -11.79 -7.01 -2.68
CA ALA A 84 -12.46 -7.49 -3.87
C ALA A 84 -13.79 -6.76 -4.09
N GLY A 85 -13.90 -6.06 -5.23
CA GLY A 85 -15.10 -5.29 -5.58
C GLY A 85 -15.05 -3.83 -5.16
N GLU A 86 -13.98 -3.38 -4.49
CA GLU A 86 -13.78 -1.98 -4.15
C GLU A 86 -13.05 -1.20 -5.24
N SER A 87 -13.41 0.07 -5.38
CA SER A 87 -12.56 1.08 -6.02
C SER A 87 -11.46 1.53 -5.05
N ALA A 88 -10.41 2.18 -5.58
CA ALA A 88 -9.36 2.75 -4.73
C ALA A 88 -9.90 3.84 -3.81
N GLU A 89 -10.89 4.62 -4.27
CA GLU A 89 -11.56 5.64 -3.47
C GLU A 89 -12.34 4.99 -2.32
N GLN A 90 -13.08 3.92 -2.59
CA GLN A 90 -13.82 3.19 -1.54
C GLN A 90 -12.86 2.64 -0.48
N ALA A 91 -11.74 2.04 -0.90
CA ALA A 91 -10.71 1.56 0.01
C ALA A 91 -10.13 2.71 0.85
N CYS A 92 -9.85 3.89 0.26
CA CYS A 92 -9.39 5.05 1.03
C CYS A 92 -10.40 5.47 2.11
N HIS A 93 -11.69 5.51 1.79
CA HIS A 93 -12.72 5.86 2.76
C HIS A 93 -12.86 4.80 3.87
N ARG A 94 -12.82 3.51 3.51
CA ARG A 94 -12.92 2.41 4.46
C ARG A 94 -11.74 2.38 5.42
N GLU A 95 -10.51 2.32 4.90
CA GLU A 95 -9.29 2.21 5.71
C GLU A 95 -9.15 3.38 6.69
N VAL A 96 -9.43 4.61 6.25
CA VAL A 96 -9.38 5.79 7.13
C VAL A 96 -10.47 5.74 8.21
N ALA A 97 -11.68 5.29 7.86
CA ALA A 97 -12.75 5.15 8.84
C ALA A 97 -12.44 4.06 9.87
N GLU A 98 -11.87 2.93 9.44
CA GLU A 98 -11.52 1.79 10.29
C GLU A 98 -10.35 2.12 11.22
N GLU A 99 -9.26 2.67 10.69
CA GLU A 99 -8.03 2.86 11.46
C GLU A 99 -8.06 4.07 12.40
N VAL A 100 -8.72 5.15 11.98
CA VAL A 100 -8.64 6.45 12.67
C VAL A 100 -9.98 7.13 12.91
N GLY A 101 -11.10 6.52 12.48
CA GLY A 101 -12.44 6.99 12.79
C GLY A 101 -12.81 8.32 12.13
N VAL A 102 -12.17 8.66 11.01
CA VAL A 102 -12.30 9.96 10.34
C VAL A 102 -13.03 9.83 9.01
N ALA A 103 -13.94 10.76 8.73
CA ALA A 103 -14.58 10.90 7.42
C ALA A 103 -13.78 11.85 6.51
N LEU A 104 -13.52 11.41 5.28
CA LEU A 104 -12.88 12.23 4.26
C LEU A 104 -13.91 13.09 3.53
N THR A 105 -13.60 14.38 3.35
CA THR A 105 -14.45 15.35 2.61
C THR A 105 -14.00 15.61 1.19
N SER A 106 -12.74 15.31 0.89
CA SER A 106 -12.22 15.27 -0.47
C SER A 106 -11.15 14.19 -0.60
N LEU A 107 -10.95 13.70 -1.82
CA LEU A 107 -9.97 12.69 -2.15
C LEU A 107 -9.44 12.94 -3.57
N ARG A 108 -8.12 12.95 -3.73
CA ARG A 108 -7.44 13.17 -5.01
C ARG A 108 -6.29 12.19 -5.18
N TYR A 109 -6.29 11.46 -6.29
CA TYR A 109 -5.14 10.65 -6.71
C TYR A 109 -3.94 11.53 -7.06
N VAL A 110 -2.74 11.11 -6.67
CA VAL A 110 -1.48 11.83 -6.93
C VAL A 110 -0.54 11.01 -7.80
N VAL A 111 -0.20 9.79 -7.37
CA VAL A 111 0.87 8.99 -7.99
C VAL A 111 0.70 7.50 -7.66
N SER A 112 1.36 6.64 -8.41
CA SER A 112 1.51 5.23 -8.07
C SER A 112 2.97 4.83 -7.97
N GLN A 113 3.27 3.89 -7.08
CA GLN A 113 4.62 3.36 -6.89
C GLN A 113 4.59 1.84 -6.69
N PRO A 114 5.41 1.08 -7.45
CA PRO A 114 5.56 -0.35 -7.19
C PRO A 114 6.28 -0.58 -5.86
N TRP A 115 5.73 -1.45 -5.03
CA TRP A 115 6.27 -1.83 -3.73
C TRP A 115 6.42 -3.35 -3.63
N PRO A 116 7.53 -3.94 -4.16
CA PRO A 116 7.71 -5.38 -4.29
C PRO A 116 8.04 -6.09 -2.95
N MET A 117 7.49 -5.59 -1.84
CA MET A 117 7.64 -6.10 -0.48
C MET A 117 6.27 -6.21 0.20
N PRO A 118 5.53 -7.33 0.01
CA PRO A 118 5.91 -8.49 -0.79
C PRO A 118 5.68 -8.33 -2.31
N ARG A 119 4.64 -7.61 -2.76
CA ARG A 119 4.26 -7.46 -4.19
C ARG A 119 3.13 -6.44 -4.44
N SER A 120 3.15 -5.31 -3.73
CA SER A 120 2.05 -4.34 -3.80
C SER A 120 2.26 -3.28 -4.91
N LEU A 121 1.16 -2.69 -5.37
CA LEU A 121 1.17 -1.41 -6.09
C LEU A 121 0.51 -0.37 -5.20
N MET A 122 1.30 0.58 -4.71
CA MET A 122 0.82 1.67 -3.88
C MET A 122 0.18 2.74 -4.76
N LEU A 123 -1.05 3.12 -4.43
CA LEU A 123 -1.80 4.22 -5.04
C LEU A 123 -1.87 5.35 -4.02
N GLY A 124 -1.15 6.43 -4.30
CA GLY A 124 -1.04 7.59 -3.43
C GLY A 124 -2.18 8.58 -3.62
N PHE A 125 -2.81 8.96 -2.52
CA PHE A 125 -3.89 9.93 -2.46
C PHE A 125 -3.60 11.04 -1.46
N GLU A 126 -4.14 12.21 -1.74
CA GLU A 126 -4.30 13.31 -0.79
C GLU A 126 -5.78 13.48 -0.48
N ALA A 127 -6.09 13.72 0.78
CA ALA A 127 -7.46 13.86 1.26
C ALA A 127 -7.56 14.98 2.30
N SER A 128 -8.77 15.51 2.47
CA SER A 128 -9.10 16.44 3.54
C SER A 128 -10.14 15.85 4.48
N THR A 129 -10.14 16.30 5.73
CA THR A 129 -11.22 16.02 6.69
C THR A 129 -11.67 17.29 7.41
N GLU A 130 -12.90 17.26 7.90
CA GLU A 130 -13.44 18.27 8.84
C GLU A 130 -13.48 17.76 10.28
N ASP A 131 -13.18 16.49 10.50
CA ASP A 131 -13.17 15.89 11.83
C ASP A 131 -11.99 16.39 12.66
N THR A 132 -12.25 16.65 13.93
CA THR A 132 -11.25 17.16 14.88
C THR A 132 -10.80 16.12 15.90
N ARG A 133 -11.44 14.94 15.90
CA ARG A 133 -11.16 13.85 16.84
C ARG A 133 -10.71 12.63 16.08
N ILE A 134 -9.50 12.17 16.38
CA ILE A 134 -8.96 10.90 15.90
C ILE A 134 -9.34 9.82 16.90
N GLN A 135 -9.96 8.75 16.42
CA GLN A 135 -10.27 7.56 17.20
C GLN A 135 -9.54 6.38 16.59
N VAL A 136 -8.40 6.00 17.19
CA VAL A 136 -7.63 4.85 16.71
C VAL A 136 -8.33 3.55 17.10
N ASP A 137 -8.25 2.54 16.23
CA ASP A 137 -8.87 1.22 16.44
C ASP A 137 -8.28 0.44 17.64
N GLY A 138 -7.02 0.72 17.99
CA GLY A 138 -6.28 0.07 19.06
C GLY A 138 -5.74 -1.33 18.70
N ASN A 139 -6.03 -1.86 17.52
CA ASN A 139 -5.55 -3.17 17.06
C ASN A 139 -4.37 -2.98 16.11
N GLU A 140 -4.61 -2.28 15.00
CA GLU A 140 -3.58 -1.98 14.02
C GLU A 140 -2.87 -0.67 14.37
N ILE A 141 -3.61 0.38 14.70
CA ILE A 141 -3.10 1.71 15.03
C ILE A 141 -3.27 1.99 16.52
N VAL A 142 -2.19 2.44 17.14
CA VAL A 142 -2.11 2.64 18.61
C VAL A 142 -1.84 4.09 19.02
N ALA A 143 -1.57 4.97 18.06
CA ALA A 143 -1.48 6.41 18.28
C ALA A 143 -1.77 7.17 17.00
N GLY A 144 -2.54 8.24 17.10
CA GLY A 144 -2.79 9.21 16.04
C GLY A 144 -2.41 10.61 16.53
N SER A 145 -1.75 11.40 15.68
CA SER A 145 -1.39 12.78 15.99
C SER A 145 -1.46 13.65 14.75
N SER A 146 -1.83 14.91 14.92
CA SER A 146 -1.76 15.92 13.87
C SER A 146 -0.41 16.63 13.96
N SER A 147 0.36 16.62 12.88
CA SER A 147 1.61 17.38 12.75
C SER A 147 1.48 18.42 11.64
N PRO A 148 2.21 19.55 11.64
CA PRO A 148 2.19 20.48 10.52
C PRO A 148 2.47 19.75 9.19
N ALA A 149 1.63 19.94 8.16
CA ALA A 149 1.77 19.20 6.90
C ALA A 149 3.10 19.49 6.17
N ARG A 150 3.69 20.66 6.43
CA ARG A 150 5.05 21.00 6.03
C ARG A 150 6.05 20.54 7.09
N ILE A 151 6.56 19.33 6.92
CA ILE A 151 7.81 18.93 7.57
C ILE A 151 8.94 19.61 6.80
N SER A 152 9.75 20.43 7.47
CA SER A 152 10.97 20.97 6.86
C SER A 152 11.80 19.82 6.28
N PRO A 153 12.34 19.94 5.05
CA PRO A 153 13.16 18.87 4.50
C PRO A 153 14.26 18.51 5.50
N PRO A 154 14.57 17.21 5.69
CA PRO A 154 15.70 16.84 6.52
C PRO A 154 16.94 17.59 6.02
N PRO A 155 17.80 18.13 6.90
CA PRO A 155 18.99 18.84 6.47
C PRO A 155 19.77 17.93 5.53
N CYS A 156 20.08 18.43 4.33
CA CYS A 156 20.89 17.70 3.36
C CYS A 156 22.15 17.20 4.07
N LEU A 157 22.34 15.88 4.13
CA LEU A 157 23.58 15.31 4.64
C LEU A 157 24.74 15.93 3.84
N PRO A 158 25.83 16.37 4.50
CA PRO A 158 26.94 16.98 3.80
C PRO A 158 27.48 15.98 2.77
N ARG A 159 27.58 16.44 1.52
CA ARG A 159 28.25 15.68 0.46
C ARG A 159 29.70 15.47 0.93
N ARG A 160 30.05 14.22 1.20
CA ARG A 160 31.46 13.80 1.32
C ARG A 160 32.06 13.66 -0.07
#